data_AF-A0A1H3TLB7-F1
#
_entry.id   AF-A0A1H3TLB7-F1
#
_cell.length_a   1.000
_cell.length_b   1.000
_cell.length_c   1.000
_cell.angle_alpha   90.00
_cell.angle_beta   90.00
_cell.angle_gamma   90.00
#
_symmetry.space_group_name_H-M   'P 1'
#
loop_
_entity.id
_entity.type
_entity.pdbx_description
1 polymer ?
#
loop_
_entity_poly.entity_id
_entity_poly.type
_entity_poly.pdbx_seq_one_letter_code
_entity_poly.pdbx_strand_id
1 'polypeptide(L)'
;MALPLVWLADVLRAAGLRVVETPGWRERTASGPQPRPVGVLEHHTATPTSYTRPAPTVQMCIDGRPDLDGPLCHAVIAYDGTVHLIAAGRANHAGKARASGPNPAGDGNTLYVGFEWDYHGVNQSPSPEQYDAAVRATRAVLAKLGRPADAARGHRETSVTGKIDPGHVDLDQFRRDVAAANHQEDDLTPEQAAQLSRIENELLGPRGDRGQIQGWGTDNGPRTVVAMLVDIYNGLLSEQPSRYPGSKVKVSAVNAIRDNNGLVYQLPAMINAAGQSDPAKVAAALRPVLAEVVGPVVRESVKAALGEDNAAQADAIVDQIADRLAGPGRASAL
;
A
#
# COMPACT_ATOMS: atom_id res chain seq x y z
N MET A 1 -11.89 -16.94 -41.26
CA MET A 1 -10.87 -17.58 -40.40
C MET A 1 -10.90 -16.87 -39.06
N ALA A 2 -10.70 -17.60 -37.95
CA ALA A 2 -10.57 -16.97 -36.63
C ALA A 2 -9.30 -16.10 -36.59
N LEU A 3 -9.34 -14.97 -35.86
CA LEU A 3 -8.18 -14.10 -35.71
C LEU A 3 -7.10 -14.75 -34.82
N PRO A 4 -5.82 -14.37 -34.97
CA PRO A 4 -4.70 -15.12 -34.37
C PRO A 4 -4.69 -15.18 -32.85
N LEU A 5 -5.33 -14.24 -32.16
CA LEU A 5 -5.26 -14.10 -30.69
C LEU A 5 -6.60 -14.37 -29.99
N VAL A 6 -7.55 -15.06 -30.64
CA VAL A 6 -8.82 -15.45 -29.99
C VAL A 6 -8.64 -16.34 -28.76
N TRP A 7 -7.46 -16.95 -28.58
CA TRP A 7 -7.09 -17.74 -27.41
C TRP A 7 -6.73 -16.89 -26.17
N LEU A 8 -6.58 -15.56 -26.33
CA LEU A 8 -6.08 -14.68 -25.26
C LEU A 8 -6.98 -14.74 -24.02
N ALA A 9 -8.30 -14.79 -24.20
CA ALA A 9 -9.24 -14.89 -23.08
C ALA A 9 -9.00 -16.13 -22.20
N ASP A 10 -8.83 -17.29 -22.84
CA ASP A 10 -8.67 -18.57 -22.15
C ASP A 10 -7.32 -18.62 -21.41
N VAL A 11 -6.26 -18.13 -22.05
CA VAL A 11 -4.93 -18.06 -21.45
C VAL A 11 -4.89 -17.15 -20.23
N LEU A 12 -5.54 -15.99 -20.30
CA LEU A 12 -5.57 -15.05 -19.18
C LEU A 12 -6.46 -15.55 -18.03
N ARG A 13 -7.61 -16.17 -18.32
CA ARG A 13 -8.45 -16.79 -17.30
C ARG A 13 -7.76 -17.95 -16.60
N ALA A 14 -7.05 -18.79 -17.35
CA ALA A 14 -6.27 -19.89 -16.78
C ALA A 14 -5.15 -19.40 -15.84
N ALA A 15 -4.71 -18.15 -15.99
CA ALA A 15 -3.77 -17.48 -15.09
C ALA A 15 -4.46 -16.79 -13.88
N GLY A 16 -5.74 -17.08 -13.62
CA GLY A 16 -6.49 -16.53 -12.49
C GLY A 16 -6.84 -15.04 -12.63
N LEU A 17 -6.82 -14.48 -13.84
CA LEU A 17 -7.15 -13.08 -14.07
C LEU A 17 -8.66 -12.87 -14.25
N ARG A 18 -9.15 -11.74 -13.75
CA ARG A 18 -10.51 -11.27 -14.03
C ARG A 18 -10.56 -10.67 -15.43
N VAL A 19 -11.06 -11.45 -16.38
CA VAL A 19 -11.13 -11.08 -17.80
C VAL A 19 -12.53 -10.58 -18.18
N VAL A 20 -12.60 -9.39 -18.77
CA VAL A 20 -13.80 -8.80 -19.36
C VAL A 20 -13.67 -8.80 -20.88
N GLU A 21 -14.58 -9.47 -21.57
CA GLU A 21 -14.64 -9.49 -23.03
C GLU A 21 -15.44 -8.27 -23.54
N THR A 22 -14.79 -7.33 -24.23
CA THR A 22 -15.54 -6.21 -24.84
C THR A 22 -16.30 -6.69 -26.08
N PRO A 23 -17.48 -6.13 -26.40
CA PRO A 23 -18.24 -6.55 -27.58
C PRO A 23 -17.38 -6.53 -28.86
N GLY A 24 -17.38 -7.63 -29.62
CA GLY A 24 -16.68 -7.75 -30.91
C GLY A 24 -15.16 -7.90 -30.84
N TRP A 25 -14.56 -8.10 -29.65
CA TRP A 25 -13.09 -8.21 -29.53
C TRP A 25 -12.48 -9.36 -30.35
N ARG A 26 -13.23 -10.46 -30.54
CA ARG A 26 -12.79 -11.67 -31.27
C ARG A 26 -12.67 -11.43 -32.77
N GLU A 27 -13.37 -10.42 -33.29
CA GLU A 27 -13.42 -10.04 -34.69
C GLU A 27 -12.66 -8.73 -34.98
N ARG A 28 -12.28 -7.98 -33.93
CA ARG A 28 -11.63 -6.68 -34.08
C ARG A 28 -10.17 -6.80 -34.52
N THR A 29 -9.83 -6.07 -35.58
CA THR A 29 -8.48 -5.96 -36.15
C THR A 29 -8.33 -4.61 -36.86
N ALA A 30 -7.15 -4.02 -36.76
CA ALA A 30 -6.72 -2.92 -37.61
C ALA A 30 -6.36 -3.42 -39.02
N SER A 31 -6.29 -2.50 -39.98
CA SER A 31 -5.78 -2.75 -41.33
C SER A 31 -4.30 -3.14 -41.32
N GLY A 32 -3.94 -4.14 -42.14
CA GLY A 32 -2.56 -4.58 -42.34
C GLY A 32 -2.34 -6.06 -42.01
N PRO A 33 -1.06 -6.52 -42.01
CA PRO A 33 -0.72 -7.91 -41.71
C PRO A 33 -1.16 -8.31 -40.31
N GLN A 34 -1.72 -9.51 -40.20
CA GLN A 34 -2.14 -10.10 -38.94
C GLN A 34 -0.92 -10.43 -38.05
N PRO A 35 -1.06 -10.34 -36.71
CA PRO A 35 0.05 -10.52 -35.79
C PRO A 35 0.54 -11.96 -35.76
N ARG A 36 1.86 -12.11 -35.59
CA ARG A 36 2.55 -13.37 -35.27
C ARG A 36 3.48 -13.09 -34.10
N PRO A 37 2.93 -12.97 -32.88
CA PRO A 37 3.69 -12.43 -31.76
C PRO A 37 4.87 -13.31 -31.37
N VAL A 38 5.99 -12.67 -31.08
CA VAL A 38 7.21 -13.26 -30.54
C VAL A 38 7.54 -12.71 -29.15
N GLY A 39 6.68 -11.83 -28.62
CA GLY A 39 6.82 -11.25 -27.29
C GLY A 39 5.55 -10.52 -26.84
N VAL A 40 5.65 -9.89 -25.67
CA VAL A 40 4.63 -9.01 -25.10
C VAL A 40 5.21 -7.61 -25.00
N LEU A 41 4.41 -6.59 -25.31
CA LEU A 41 4.81 -5.19 -25.22
C LEU A 41 3.91 -4.46 -24.23
N GLU A 42 4.51 -3.93 -23.17
CA GLU A 42 3.85 -3.16 -22.12
C GLU A 42 3.81 -1.68 -22.49
N HIS A 43 2.65 -1.06 -22.28
CA HIS A 43 2.37 0.36 -22.50
C HIS A 43 1.67 0.94 -21.27
N HIS A 44 1.64 2.27 -21.17
CA HIS A 44 0.65 2.95 -20.35
C HIS A 44 -0.20 3.88 -21.19
N THR A 45 -1.43 4.10 -20.75
CA THR A 45 -2.40 4.89 -21.51
C THR A 45 -2.23 6.40 -21.35
N ALA A 46 -1.32 6.83 -20.47
CA ALA A 46 -1.07 8.22 -20.10
C ALA A 46 -2.32 8.93 -19.54
N THR A 47 -3.29 8.17 -19.05
CA THR A 47 -4.58 8.67 -18.56
C THR A 47 -4.67 8.52 -17.03
N PRO A 48 -5.03 9.58 -16.29
CA PRO A 48 -5.33 9.47 -14.87
C PRO A 48 -6.45 8.48 -14.58
N THR A 49 -6.17 7.56 -13.67
CA THR A 49 -7.09 6.49 -13.25
C THR A 49 -7.27 6.46 -11.73
N SER A 50 -8.24 5.69 -11.24
CA SER A 50 -8.47 5.44 -9.81
C SER A 50 -9.26 4.16 -9.60
N TYR A 51 -9.36 3.63 -8.38
CA TYR A 51 -10.24 2.49 -8.09
C TYR A 51 -11.72 2.74 -8.38
N THR A 52 -12.18 3.99 -8.31
CA THR A 52 -13.56 4.37 -8.67
C THR A 52 -13.79 4.50 -10.17
N ARG A 53 -12.71 4.58 -10.96
CA ARG A 53 -12.75 4.62 -12.43
C ARG A 53 -11.51 3.90 -12.97
N PRO A 54 -11.44 2.56 -12.86
CA PRO A 54 -10.18 1.83 -13.01
C PRO A 54 -9.78 1.59 -14.47
N ALA A 55 -10.74 1.64 -15.41
CA ALA A 55 -10.52 1.34 -16.83
C ALA A 55 -11.00 2.46 -17.77
N PRO A 56 -10.59 3.74 -17.58
CA PRO A 56 -11.17 4.88 -18.30
C PRO A 56 -10.90 4.87 -19.81
N THR A 57 -9.93 4.09 -20.30
CA THR A 57 -9.50 4.15 -21.70
C THR A 57 -9.97 2.99 -22.57
N VAL A 58 -10.73 2.04 -22.03
CA VAL A 58 -11.22 0.87 -22.80
C VAL A 58 -11.86 1.27 -24.13
N GLN A 59 -12.76 2.27 -24.12
CA GLN A 59 -13.42 2.71 -25.34
C GLN A 59 -12.44 3.40 -26.32
N MET A 60 -11.52 4.21 -25.81
CA MET A 60 -10.45 4.82 -26.63
C MET A 60 -9.54 3.75 -27.25
N CYS A 61 -9.20 2.70 -26.51
CA CYS A 61 -8.41 1.59 -27.04
C CYS A 61 -9.16 0.77 -28.10
N ILE A 62 -10.49 0.74 -28.05
CA ILE A 62 -11.34 0.12 -29.08
C ILE A 62 -11.37 1.00 -30.34
N ASP A 63 -11.75 2.27 -30.19
CA ASP A 63 -12.06 3.16 -31.32
C ASP A 63 -10.79 3.76 -31.95
N GLY A 64 -9.77 3.99 -31.13
CA GLY A 64 -8.60 4.78 -31.50
C GLY A 64 -8.66 6.20 -30.98
N ARG A 65 -7.79 7.03 -31.55
CA ARG A 65 -7.69 8.47 -31.30
C ARG A 65 -7.58 9.21 -32.64
N PRO A 66 -7.77 10.54 -32.69
CA PRO A 66 -7.84 11.27 -33.96
C PRO A 66 -6.63 11.10 -34.90
N ASP A 67 -5.44 10.82 -34.34
CA ASP A 67 -4.20 10.59 -35.09
C ASP A 67 -3.87 9.10 -35.31
N LEU A 68 -4.67 8.17 -34.76
CA LEU A 68 -4.40 6.73 -34.83
C LEU A 68 -5.67 5.89 -34.66
N ASP A 69 -6.11 5.25 -35.73
CA ASP A 69 -7.25 4.34 -35.71
C ASP A 69 -7.03 3.15 -34.76
N GLY A 70 -8.09 2.75 -34.06
CA GLY A 70 -8.08 1.57 -33.22
C GLY A 70 -8.06 0.26 -34.03
N PRO A 71 -7.95 -0.88 -33.34
CA PRO A 71 -7.68 -1.01 -31.90
C PRO A 71 -6.25 -0.61 -31.54
N LEU A 72 -6.06 -0.01 -30.37
CA LEU A 72 -4.75 0.49 -29.89
C LEU A 72 -3.99 -0.52 -29.02
N CYS A 73 -4.56 -1.70 -28.74
CA CYS A 73 -3.91 -2.79 -28.01
C CYS A 73 -4.73 -4.08 -28.16
N HIS A 74 -4.24 -5.18 -27.58
CA HIS A 74 -5.00 -6.43 -27.52
C HIS A 74 -5.77 -6.54 -26.21
N ALA A 75 -5.25 -5.99 -25.10
CA ALA A 75 -5.97 -5.85 -23.85
C ALA A 75 -5.57 -4.58 -23.08
N VAL A 76 -6.52 -4.07 -22.29
CA VAL A 76 -6.30 -3.03 -21.28
C VAL A 76 -6.27 -3.68 -19.90
N ILE A 77 -5.27 -3.36 -19.09
CA ILE A 77 -5.18 -3.76 -17.69
C ILE A 77 -5.58 -2.56 -16.84
N ALA A 78 -6.75 -2.66 -16.21
CA ALA A 78 -7.33 -1.63 -15.38
C ALA A 78 -6.57 -1.45 -14.06
N TYR A 79 -6.76 -0.31 -13.41
CA TYR A 79 -6.11 0.03 -12.14
C TYR A 79 -6.48 -0.90 -10.97
N ASP A 80 -7.54 -1.69 -11.09
CA ASP A 80 -7.97 -2.69 -10.11
C ASP A 80 -7.57 -4.13 -10.52
N GLY A 81 -6.69 -4.27 -11.53
CA GLY A 81 -6.23 -5.56 -12.06
C GLY A 81 -7.20 -6.24 -13.03
N THR A 82 -8.35 -5.65 -13.38
CA THR A 82 -9.22 -6.20 -14.44
C THR A 82 -8.51 -6.19 -15.79
N VAL A 83 -8.62 -7.27 -16.57
CA VAL A 83 -8.12 -7.29 -17.95
C VAL A 83 -9.28 -7.23 -18.94
N HIS A 84 -9.38 -6.14 -19.69
CA HIS A 84 -10.39 -5.92 -20.73
C HIS A 84 -9.83 -6.28 -22.10
N LEU A 85 -10.42 -7.26 -22.78
CA LEU A 85 -9.98 -7.66 -24.12
C LEU A 85 -10.49 -6.69 -25.17
N ILE A 86 -9.59 -6.20 -26.01
CA ILE A 86 -9.88 -5.17 -27.02
C ILE A 86 -9.91 -5.79 -28.42
N ALA A 87 -8.91 -6.58 -28.79
CA ALA A 87 -8.78 -7.11 -30.14
C ALA A 87 -8.04 -8.44 -30.21
N ALA A 88 -8.49 -9.31 -31.12
CA ALA A 88 -7.85 -10.59 -31.40
C ALA A 88 -6.97 -10.59 -32.66
N GLY A 89 -7.05 -9.53 -33.48
CA GLY A 89 -6.22 -9.33 -34.67
C GLY A 89 -5.16 -8.25 -34.48
N ARG A 90 -4.73 -7.62 -35.57
CA ARG A 90 -3.72 -6.54 -35.54
C ARG A 90 -4.21 -5.38 -34.68
N ALA A 91 -3.34 -4.84 -33.83
CA ALA A 91 -3.56 -3.60 -33.11
C ALA A 91 -2.47 -2.56 -33.41
N ASN A 92 -2.84 -1.28 -33.47
CA ASN A 92 -1.96 -0.16 -33.77
C ASN A 92 -1.32 0.40 -32.50
N HIS A 93 -0.38 -0.35 -31.91
CA HIS A 93 0.10 -0.07 -30.55
C HIS A 93 1.61 0.23 -30.46
N ALA A 94 2.43 -0.41 -31.28
CA ALA A 94 3.90 -0.34 -31.21
C ALA A 94 4.55 0.48 -32.34
N GLY A 95 3.95 0.46 -33.53
CA GLY A 95 4.58 0.99 -34.74
C GLY A 95 5.89 0.27 -35.10
N LYS A 96 6.85 0.99 -35.69
CA LYS A 96 8.17 0.43 -36.03
C LYS A 96 9.00 0.20 -34.76
N ALA A 97 9.43 -1.03 -34.55
CA ALA A 97 10.25 -1.44 -33.41
C ALA A 97 11.71 -1.70 -33.82
N ARG A 98 12.66 -1.29 -32.98
CA ARG A 98 14.04 -1.77 -33.00
C ARG A 98 14.13 -3.14 -32.32
N ALA A 99 15.20 -3.88 -32.61
CA ALA A 99 15.46 -5.15 -31.92
C ALA A 99 15.67 -4.91 -30.43
N SER A 100 15.11 -5.77 -29.59
CA SER A 100 15.19 -5.64 -28.13
C SER A 100 15.14 -7.01 -27.48
N GLY A 101 16.22 -7.37 -26.79
CA GLY A 101 16.42 -8.74 -26.30
C GLY A 101 16.29 -9.81 -27.39
N PRO A 102 15.47 -10.86 -27.18
CA PRO A 102 15.29 -11.94 -28.15
C PRO A 102 14.32 -11.58 -29.28
N ASN A 103 13.77 -10.36 -29.31
CA ASN A 103 12.76 -9.94 -30.27
C ASN A 103 13.41 -9.15 -31.41
N PRO A 104 13.08 -9.46 -32.68
CA PRO A 104 13.68 -8.79 -33.83
C PRO A 104 13.15 -7.36 -33.99
N ALA A 105 13.85 -6.56 -34.79
CA ALA A 105 13.32 -5.30 -35.30
C ALA A 105 12.22 -5.56 -36.35
N GLY A 106 11.32 -4.61 -36.57
CA GLY A 106 10.30 -4.72 -37.61
C GLY A 106 9.01 -3.99 -37.28
N ASP A 107 7.90 -4.52 -37.79
CA ASP A 107 6.55 -4.03 -37.47
C ASP A 107 6.12 -4.56 -36.09
N GLY A 108 6.26 -3.71 -35.06
CA GLY A 108 5.90 -4.05 -33.69
C GLY A 108 4.44 -4.42 -33.51
N ASN A 109 3.54 -3.90 -34.35
CA ASN A 109 2.10 -4.25 -34.33
C ASN A 109 1.85 -5.71 -34.72
N THR A 110 2.85 -6.37 -35.34
CA THR A 110 2.79 -7.81 -35.66
C THR A 110 3.60 -8.67 -34.72
N LEU A 111 4.66 -8.11 -34.13
CA LEU A 111 5.64 -8.84 -33.33
C LEU A 111 5.21 -9.03 -31.88
N TYR A 112 4.26 -8.25 -31.38
CA TYR A 112 3.94 -8.24 -29.96
C TYR A 112 2.46 -8.42 -29.70
N VAL A 113 2.13 -9.08 -28.59
CA VAL A 113 0.86 -8.83 -27.91
C VAL A 113 1.03 -7.56 -27.08
N GLY A 114 0.39 -6.46 -27.49
CA GLY A 114 0.33 -5.21 -26.72
C GLY A 114 -0.68 -5.22 -25.57
N PHE A 115 -0.21 -4.88 -24.37
CA PHE A 115 -1.01 -4.56 -23.19
C PHE A 115 -0.90 -3.09 -22.83
N GLU A 116 -2.05 -2.43 -22.68
CA GLU A 116 -2.16 -1.04 -22.23
C GLU A 116 -2.56 -1.02 -20.77
N TRP A 117 -1.73 -0.45 -19.91
CA TRP A 117 -2.04 -0.33 -18.49
C TRP A 117 -2.68 1.04 -18.26
N ASP A 118 -3.88 1.04 -17.70
CA ASP A 118 -4.58 2.27 -17.38
C ASP A 118 -3.94 2.97 -16.18
N TYR A 119 -3.04 3.92 -16.43
CA TYR A 119 -2.47 4.87 -15.47
C TYR A 119 -1.70 5.99 -16.21
N HIS A 120 -1.43 7.12 -15.53
CA HIS A 120 -0.79 8.27 -16.19
C HIS A 120 0.69 8.02 -16.57
N GLY A 121 1.46 7.27 -15.78
CA GLY A 121 2.84 6.93 -16.13
C GLY A 121 3.89 8.04 -16.03
N VAL A 122 3.50 9.28 -15.67
CA VAL A 122 4.44 10.38 -15.34
C VAL A 122 4.16 10.88 -13.92
N ASN A 123 2.93 11.27 -13.62
CA ASN A 123 2.52 11.75 -12.29
C ASN A 123 1.76 10.69 -11.47
N GLN A 124 1.68 9.46 -11.97
CA GLN A 124 1.00 8.33 -11.34
C GLN A 124 1.76 7.05 -11.66
N SER A 125 1.93 6.20 -10.65
CA SER A 125 2.46 4.85 -10.76
C SER A 125 1.30 3.84 -10.89
N PRO A 126 1.54 2.62 -11.43
CA PRO A 126 0.51 1.59 -11.44
C PRO A 126 0.14 1.19 -10.00
N SER A 127 -1.06 0.64 -9.80
CA SER A 127 -1.43 0.02 -8.53
C SER A 127 -0.72 -1.35 -8.38
N PRO A 128 -0.61 -1.88 -7.15
CA PRO A 128 -0.09 -3.23 -6.93
C PRO A 128 -0.87 -4.31 -7.71
N GLU A 129 -2.20 -4.22 -7.76
CA GLU A 129 -3.07 -5.19 -8.41
C GLU A 129 -2.95 -5.14 -9.93
N GLN A 130 -2.78 -3.95 -10.50
CA GLN A 130 -2.51 -3.77 -11.93
C GLN A 130 -1.14 -4.34 -12.32
N TYR A 131 -0.11 -4.09 -11.52
CA TYR A 131 1.21 -4.63 -11.75
C TYR A 131 1.22 -6.16 -11.69
N ASP A 132 0.63 -6.74 -10.64
CA ASP A 132 0.50 -8.18 -10.48
C ASP A 132 -0.31 -8.82 -11.62
N ALA A 133 -1.44 -8.21 -12.01
CA ALA A 133 -2.23 -8.66 -13.15
C ALA A 133 -1.42 -8.68 -14.45
N ALA A 134 -0.58 -7.67 -14.66
CA ALA A 134 0.28 -7.61 -15.83
C ALA A 134 1.40 -8.65 -15.81
N VAL A 135 2.05 -8.89 -14.67
CA VAL A 135 3.04 -9.97 -14.52
C VAL A 135 2.41 -11.32 -14.90
N ARG A 136 1.23 -11.63 -14.34
CA ARG A 136 0.51 -12.88 -14.62
C ARG A 136 0.05 -12.97 -16.08
N ALA A 137 -0.49 -11.88 -16.63
CA ALA A 137 -0.94 -11.82 -18.02
C ALA A 137 0.23 -12.08 -18.99
N THR A 138 1.34 -11.39 -18.76
CA THR A 138 2.54 -11.48 -19.60
C THR A 138 3.18 -12.85 -19.49
N ARG A 139 3.27 -13.42 -18.28
CA ARG A 139 3.74 -14.79 -18.08
C ARG A 139 2.89 -15.80 -18.86
N ALA A 140 1.57 -15.70 -18.78
CA ALA A 140 0.64 -16.61 -19.43
C ALA A 140 0.73 -16.54 -20.96
N VAL A 141 0.80 -15.33 -21.51
CA VAL A 141 0.99 -15.12 -22.95
C VAL A 141 2.34 -15.67 -23.42
N LEU A 142 3.43 -15.36 -22.71
CA LEU A 142 4.75 -15.87 -23.08
C LEU A 142 4.84 -17.39 -22.99
N ALA A 143 4.17 -18.00 -22.00
CA ALA A 143 4.01 -19.46 -21.91
C ALA A 143 3.33 -20.02 -23.17
N LYS A 144 2.20 -19.42 -23.57
CA LYS A 144 1.45 -19.82 -24.76
C LYS A 144 2.27 -19.69 -26.05
N LEU A 145 3.13 -18.68 -26.13
CA LEU A 145 4.01 -18.43 -27.27
C LEU A 145 5.30 -19.26 -27.25
N GLY A 146 5.62 -19.96 -26.14
CA GLY A 146 6.88 -20.68 -25.97
C GLY A 146 8.09 -19.74 -25.91
N ARG A 147 7.94 -18.56 -25.29
CA ARG A 147 8.95 -17.50 -25.24
C ARG A 147 9.42 -17.25 -23.80
N PRO A 148 10.70 -16.87 -23.60
CA PRO A 148 11.23 -16.56 -22.26
C PRO A 148 10.69 -15.22 -21.75
N ALA A 149 10.81 -14.97 -20.44
CA ALA A 149 10.46 -13.69 -19.81
C ALA A 149 11.14 -12.49 -20.48
N ASP A 150 12.36 -12.68 -20.99
CA ASP A 150 13.10 -11.66 -21.76
C ASP A 150 12.40 -11.21 -23.05
N ALA A 151 11.39 -11.94 -23.53
CA ALA A 151 10.57 -11.49 -24.65
C ALA A 151 9.49 -10.45 -24.24
N ALA A 152 9.30 -10.18 -22.94
CA ALA A 152 8.55 -9.03 -22.46
C ALA A 152 9.38 -7.75 -22.56
N ARG A 153 8.80 -6.72 -23.17
CA ARG A 153 9.46 -5.43 -23.37
C ARG A 153 8.52 -4.30 -23.00
N GLY A 154 9.07 -3.19 -22.51
CA GLY A 154 8.36 -1.92 -22.50
C GLY A 154 8.49 -1.21 -23.84
N HIS A 155 7.50 -0.42 -24.23
CA HIS A 155 7.54 0.34 -25.48
C HIS A 155 8.80 1.20 -25.63
N ARG A 156 9.29 1.79 -24.53
CA ARG A 156 10.54 2.56 -24.47
C ARG A 156 11.78 1.74 -24.86
N GLU A 157 11.76 0.43 -24.67
CA GLU A 157 12.86 -0.48 -24.99
C GLU A 157 12.88 -0.87 -26.48
N THR A 158 11.76 -0.68 -27.21
CA THR A 158 11.62 -1.02 -28.63
C THR A 158 11.42 0.20 -29.54
N SER A 159 11.02 1.34 -29.00
CA SER A 159 10.65 2.53 -29.76
C SER A 159 11.81 3.09 -30.60
N VAL A 160 11.55 3.50 -31.83
CA VAL A 160 12.53 4.26 -32.65
C VAL A 160 12.34 5.77 -32.56
N THR A 161 11.35 6.22 -31.80
CA THR A 161 10.92 7.63 -31.71
C THR A 161 11.09 8.23 -30.31
N GLY A 162 11.63 7.48 -29.35
CA GLY A 162 11.89 7.97 -27.99
C GLY A 162 10.68 7.92 -27.06
N LYS A 163 9.80 6.92 -27.21
CA LYS A 163 8.70 6.67 -26.27
C LYS A 163 9.22 6.38 -24.86
N ILE A 164 8.47 6.79 -23.84
CA ILE A 164 8.87 6.69 -22.42
C ILE A 164 8.14 5.58 -21.67
N ASP A 165 7.06 5.06 -22.24
CA ASP A 165 6.16 4.10 -21.62
C ASP A 165 6.75 2.67 -21.60
N PRO A 166 6.43 1.85 -20.58
CA PRO A 166 5.71 2.20 -19.37
C PRO A 166 6.62 2.95 -18.37
N GLY A 167 6.19 4.14 -17.94
CA GLY A 167 6.82 4.90 -16.85
C GLY A 167 6.53 4.28 -15.47
N HIS A 168 7.36 4.59 -14.48
CA HIS A 168 7.28 4.04 -13.10
C HIS A 168 7.41 2.52 -12.97
N VAL A 169 7.81 1.83 -14.05
CA VAL A 169 8.06 0.39 -14.04
C VAL A 169 9.55 0.16 -14.28
N ASP A 170 10.21 -0.55 -13.36
CA ASP A 170 11.52 -1.16 -13.61
C ASP A 170 11.29 -2.42 -14.45
N LEU A 171 11.67 -2.36 -15.72
CA LEU A 171 11.43 -3.45 -16.66
C LEU A 171 12.36 -4.65 -16.43
N ASP A 172 13.51 -4.45 -15.80
CA ASP A 172 14.37 -5.56 -15.40
C ASP A 172 13.77 -6.30 -14.20
N GLN A 173 13.22 -5.57 -13.23
CA GLN A 173 12.46 -6.18 -12.14
C GLN A 173 11.20 -6.88 -12.66
N PHE A 174 10.44 -6.23 -13.55
CA PHE A 174 9.25 -6.82 -14.16
C PHE A 174 9.56 -8.15 -14.86
N ARG A 175 10.65 -8.22 -15.63
CA ARG A 175 11.09 -9.49 -16.23
C ARG A 175 11.51 -10.54 -15.21
N ARG A 176 12.13 -10.15 -14.09
CA ARG A 176 12.42 -11.08 -12.98
C ARG A 176 11.14 -11.63 -12.37
N ASP A 177 10.13 -10.78 -12.14
CA ASP A 177 8.84 -11.18 -11.59
C ASP A 177 8.09 -12.11 -12.55
N VAL A 178 8.07 -11.79 -13.84
CA VAL A 178 7.52 -12.66 -14.89
C VAL A 178 8.24 -14.00 -14.94
N ALA A 179 9.57 -14.04 -14.78
CA ALA A 179 10.32 -15.29 -14.72
C ALA A 179 10.04 -16.08 -13.44
N ALA A 180 9.86 -15.40 -12.31
CA ALA A 180 9.55 -16.00 -11.01
C ALA A 180 8.13 -16.56 -10.95
N ALA A 181 7.19 -15.98 -11.70
CA ALA A 181 5.85 -16.52 -11.90
C ALA A 181 5.83 -17.91 -12.61
N ASN A 182 7.00 -18.51 -12.90
CA ASN A 182 7.17 -19.93 -13.25
C ASN A 182 6.96 -20.89 -12.08
N HIS A 183 7.07 -20.41 -10.84
CA HIS A 183 6.77 -21.23 -9.67
C HIS A 183 5.26 -21.36 -9.55
N GLN A 184 4.77 -22.49 -10.01
CA GLN A 184 3.45 -23.00 -9.65
C GLN A 184 3.51 -23.51 -8.19
N GLU A 185 3.74 -22.59 -7.27
CA GLU A 185 3.56 -22.66 -5.81
C GLU A 185 3.32 -21.17 -5.46
N ASP A 186 2.13 -20.65 -5.17
CA ASP A 186 1.00 -21.19 -4.45
C ASP A 186 -0.29 -20.52 -4.98
N ASP A 187 -1.22 -21.29 -5.55
CA ASP A 187 -2.58 -21.10 -5.06
C ASP A 187 -2.46 -21.40 -3.58
N LEU A 188 -2.75 -20.42 -2.72
CA LEU A 188 -2.83 -20.64 -1.28
C LEU A 188 -3.48 -22.02 -1.09
N THR A 189 -2.78 -22.94 -0.42
CA THR A 189 -3.41 -24.21 -0.05
C THR A 189 -4.76 -23.89 0.60
N PRO A 190 -5.77 -24.78 0.54
CA PRO A 190 -7.07 -24.49 1.17
C PRO A 190 -6.94 -23.97 2.61
N GLU A 191 -5.89 -24.41 3.32
CA GLU A 191 -5.49 -23.89 4.62
C GLU A 191 -4.93 -22.45 4.59
N GLN A 192 -3.96 -22.13 3.74
CA GLN A 192 -3.44 -20.76 3.57
C GLN A 192 -4.52 -19.81 3.04
N ALA A 193 -5.44 -20.28 2.19
CA ALA A 193 -6.56 -19.50 1.67
C ALA A 193 -7.58 -19.22 2.78
N ALA A 194 -7.83 -20.21 3.65
CA ALA A 194 -8.63 -20.04 4.85
C ALA A 194 -7.93 -19.19 5.92
N GLN A 195 -6.60 -19.19 5.98
CA GLN A 195 -5.83 -18.30 6.86
C GLN A 195 -5.86 -16.87 6.34
N LEU A 196 -5.65 -16.64 5.05
CA LEU A 196 -5.76 -15.31 4.44
C LEU A 196 -7.19 -14.78 4.54
N SER A 197 -8.20 -15.61 4.25
CA SER A 197 -9.61 -15.23 4.43
C SER A 197 -9.95 -14.95 5.90
N ARG A 198 -9.33 -15.65 6.84
CA ARG A 198 -9.44 -15.35 8.28
C ARG A 198 -8.80 -14.02 8.63
N ILE A 199 -7.58 -13.77 8.17
CA ILE A 199 -6.87 -12.50 8.37
C ILE A 199 -7.64 -11.34 7.74
N GLU A 200 -8.16 -11.51 6.52
CA GLU A 200 -8.98 -10.51 5.85
C GLU A 200 -10.32 -10.28 6.57
N ASN A 201 -10.98 -11.32 7.07
CA ASN A 201 -12.17 -11.18 7.90
C ASN A 201 -11.85 -10.51 9.24
N GLU A 202 -10.69 -10.81 9.86
CA GLU A 202 -10.19 -10.16 11.07
C GLU A 202 -9.93 -8.66 10.85
N LEU A 203 -9.29 -8.30 9.73
CA LEU A 203 -8.91 -6.92 9.42
C LEU A 203 -10.07 -6.08 8.84
N LEU A 204 -10.93 -6.67 8.02
CA LEU A 204 -11.97 -5.94 7.27
C LEU A 204 -13.38 -6.21 7.78
N GLY A 205 -13.58 -7.23 8.61
CA GLY A 205 -14.88 -7.66 9.13
C GLY A 205 -15.64 -8.60 8.20
N PRO A 206 -16.80 -9.11 8.65
CA PRO A 206 -17.65 -10.03 7.89
C PRO A 206 -17.99 -9.54 6.48
N ARG A 207 -18.19 -10.47 5.55
CA ARG A 207 -18.64 -10.21 4.18
C ARG A 207 -20.14 -10.48 4.04
N GLY A 208 -20.82 -9.63 3.28
CA GLY A 208 -22.21 -9.88 2.87
C GLY A 208 -22.31 -10.83 1.68
N ASP A 209 -23.54 -11.22 1.35
CA ASP A 209 -23.86 -12.22 0.31
C ASP A 209 -23.34 -11.90 -1.11
N ARG A 210 -22.85 -10.68 -1.35
CA ARG A 210 -22.26 -10.23 -2.63
C ARG A 210 -20.79 -9.84 -2.49
N GLY A 211 -20.12 -10.25 -1.41
CA GLY A 211 -18.70 -10.00 -1.15
C GLY A 211 -18.36 -8.61 -0.62
N GLN A 212 -19.37 -7.76 -0.41
CA GLN A 212 -19.17 -6.42 0.15
C GLN A 212 -18.66 -6.50 1.59
N ILE A 213 -17.71 -5.61 1.93
CA ILE A 213 -17.22 -5.44 3.30
C ILE A 213 -18.38 -4.91 4.14
N GLN A 214 -18.83 -5.69 5.13
CA GLN A 214 -19.79 -5.20 6.11
C GLN A 214 -19.08 -4.53 7.28
N GLY A 215 -17.85 -4.94 7.62
CA GLY A 215 -17.18 -4.46 8.82
C GLY A 215 -17.75 -5.11 10.08
N TRP A 216 -17.00 -5.02 11.17
CA TRP A 216 -17.42 -5.51 12.48
C TRP A 216 -18.53 -4.63 13.06
N GLY A 217 -19.50 -5.25 13.72
CA GLY A 217 -20.51 -4.53 14.47
C GLY A 217 -19.87 -3.79 15.65
N THR A 218 -19.95 -2.47 15.65
CA THR A 218 -19.53 -1.61 16.76
C THR A 218 -20.67 -0.67 17.14
N ASP A 219 -20.57 -0.05 18.31
CA ASP A 219 -21.54 0.94 18.79
C ASP A 219 -21.64 2.17 17.87
N ASN A 220 -20.61 2.43 17.05
CA ASN A 220 -20.57 3.51 16.06
C ASN A 220 -21.05 3.07 14.66
N GLY A 221 -21.67 1.89 14.57
CA GLY A 221 -22.04 1.22 13.33
C GLY A 221 -20.92 0.32 12.77
N PRO A 222 -21.12 -0.31 11.60
CA PRO A 222 -20.14 -1.26 11.07
C PRO A 222 -18.80 -0.58 10.69
N ARG A 223 -17.67 -1.18 11.07
CA ARG A 223 -16.31 -0.62 10.86
C ARG A 223 -15.29 -1.71 10.52
N THR A 224 -14.34 -1.40 9.63
CA THR A 224 -13.12 -2.22 9.44
C THR A 224 -12.10 -1.89 10.53
N VAL A 225 -11.07 -2.73 10.73
CA VAL A 225 -9.99 -2.42 11.69
C VAL A 225 -9.29 -1.11 11.33
N VAL A 226 -9.10 -0.81 10.05
CA VAL A 226 -8.55 0.49 9.61
C VAL A 226 -9.48 1.64 10.00
N ALA A 227 -10.80 1.50 9.80
CA ALA A 227 -11.76 2.52 10.21
C ALA A 227 -11.83 2.67 11.74
N MET A 228 -11.70 1.59 12.51
CA MET A 228 -11.59 1.66 13.97
C MET A 228 -10.30 2.35 14.41
N LEU A 229 -9.16 2.09 13.76
CA LEU A 229 -7.90 2.78 14.05
C LEU A 229 -7.97 4.27 13.69
N VAL A 230 -8.66 4.63 12.61
CA VAL A 230 -8.94 6.02 12.25
C VAL A 230 -9.91 6.65 13.25
N ASP A 231 -10.94 5.95 13.70
CA ASP A 231 -11.87 6.42 14.73
C ASP A 231 -11.17 6.58 16.09
N ILE A 232 -10.25 5.68 16.44
CA ILE A 232 -9.37 5.79 17.63
C ILE A 232 -8.44 6.98 17.46
N TYR A 233 -7.77 7.13 16.32
CA TYR A 233 -6.87 8.25 16.04
C TYR A 233 -7.59 9.60 16.09
N ASN A 234 -8.77 9.68 15.46
CA ASN A 234 -9.61 10.87 15.46
C ASN A 234 -10.20 11.12 16.85
N GLY A 235 -10.60 10.10 17.60
CA GLY A 235 -11.04 10.21 19.00
C GLY A 235 -9.91 10.69 19.91
N LEU A 236 -8.70 10.17 19.71
CA LEU A 236 -7.46 10.55 20.40
C LEU A 236 -7.05 12.01 20.13
N LEU A 237 -7.36 12.53 18.94
CA LEU A 237 -7.07 13.91 18.53
C LEU A 237 -8.25 14.87 18.67
N SER A 238 -9.47 14.36 18.87
CA SER A 238 -10.69 15.17 19.00
C SER A 238 -10.63 16.09 20.21
N GLU A 239 -11.07 17.32 20.05
CA GLU A 239 -11.14 18.33 21.12
C GLU A 239 -12.19 17.95 22.17
N GLN A 240 -11.74 17.54 23.36
CA GLN A 240 -12.56 17.22 24.53
C GLN A 240 -12.56 18.37 25.55
N PRO A 241 -13.64 18.57 26.32
CA PRO A 241 -13.65 19.52 27.43
C PRO A 241 -12.59 19.16 28.48
N SER A 242 -11.91 20.18 29.02
CA SER A 242 -10.98 20.00 30.13
C SER A 242 -11.68 19.38 31.36
N ARG A 243 -10.99 18.47 32.05
CA ARG A 243 -11.46 17.83 33.30
C ARG A 243 -11.54 18.78 34.51
N TYR A 244 -11.07 20.02 34.38
CA TYR A 244 -11.14 21.04 35.44
C TYR A 244 -12.49 21.77 35.45
N PRO A 245 -13.22 21.76 36.58
CA PRO A 245 -14.47 22.50 36.71
C PRO A 245 -14.30 23.99 36.39
N GLY A 246 -15.04 24.50 35.40
CA GLY A 246 -15.04 25.91 35.00
C GLY A 246 -14.09 26.30 33.85
N SER A 247 -13.26 25.37 33.36
CA SER A 247 -12.36 25.64 32.22
C SER A 247 -13.12 25.63 30.88
N LYS A 248 -12.80 26.59 29.99
CA LYS A 248 -13.38 26.69 28.63
C LYS A 248 -12.46 26.16 27.52
N VAL A 249 -11.28 25.65 27.89
CA VAL A 249 -10.27 25.16 26.94
C VAL A 249 -10.59 23.72 26.56
N LYS A 250 -10.49 23.40 25.26
CA LYS A 250 -10.62 22.04 24.75
C LYS A 250 -9.25 21.43 24.45
N VAL A 251 -9.08 20.14 24.74
CA VAL A 251 -7.80 19.41 24.61
C VAL A 251 -8.04 18.04 23.97
N SER A 252 -7.07 17.51 23.23
CA SER A 252 -7.17 16.16 22.65
C SER A 252 -7.02 15.06 23.72
N ALA A 253 -7.56 13.86 23.50
CA ALA A 253 -7.53 12.79 24.51
C ALA A 253 -6.10 12.25 24.79
N VAL A 254 -5.17 12.31 23.82
CA VAL A 254 -3.73 12.04 24.09
C VAL A 254 -3.16 13.08 25.05
N ASN A 255 -3.56 14.35 24.90
CA ASN A 255 -3.15 15.42 25.80
C ASN A 255 -3.88 15.37 27.14
N ALA A 256 -5.10 14.83 27.19
CA ALA A 256 -5.85 14.59 28.44
C ALA A 256 -5.27 13.42 29.26
N ILE A 257 -4.70 12.40 28.61
CA ILE A 257 -3.98 11.29 29.26
C ILE A 257 -2.55 11.70 29.63
N ARG A 258 -1.88 12.53 28.81
CA ARG A 258 -0.55 13.11 29.11
C ARG A 258 -0.57 14.33 30.01
N ASP A 259 -1.73 14.69 30.54
CA ASP A 259 -1.88 15.73 31.56
C ASP A 259 -1.36 15.21 32.93
N ASN A 260 -0.08 14.82 32.97
CA ASN A 260 0.73 15.06 34.15
C ASN A 260 0.99 16.56 34.12
N ASN A 261 0.15 17.27 34.89
CA ASN A 261 0.08 18.69 35.18
C ASN A 261 1.18 19.54 34.52
N GLY A 262 0.83 20.72 34.01
CA GLY A 262 1.77 21.73 33.50
C GLY A 262 3.03 22.04 34.34
N LEU A 263 3.16 21.49 35.55
CA LEU A 263 4.37 21.30 36.35
C LEU A 263 5.57 20.68 35.60
N VAL A 264 5.41 19.65 34.75
CA VAL A 264 6.55 19.07 34.01
C VAL A 264 7.20 20.09 33.07
N TYR A 265 6.39 20.98 32.50
CA TYR A 265 6.84 22.11 31.68
C TYR A 265 7.40 23.28 32.52
N GLN A 266 7.17 23.30 33.83
CA GLN A 266 7.68 24.31 34.76
C GLN A 266 8.96 23.88 35.50
N LEU A 267 9.38 22.61 35.40
CA LEU A 267 10.61 22.09 36.03
C LEU A 267 11.84 22.99 35.81
N PRO A 268 12.15 23.44 34.58
CA PRO A 268 13.30 24.31 34.36
C PRO A 268 13.21 25.64 35.14
N ALA A 269 12.01 26.22 35.24
CA ALA A 269 11.78 27.45 35.99
C ALA A 269 11.85 27.24 37.51
N MET A 270 11.35 26.12 38.02
CA MET A 270 11.40 25.76 39.44
C MET A 270 12.84 25.47 39.90
N ILE A 271 13.63 24.75 39.09
CA ILE A 271 15.05 24.48 39.36
C ILE A 271 15.85 25.80 39.36
N ASN A 272 15.54 26.72 38.44
CA ASN A 272 16.17 28.04 38.41
C ASN A 272 15.81 28.87 39.65
N ALA A 273 14.56 28.86 40.09
CA ALA A 273 14.10 29.58 41.28
C ALA A 273 14.63 28.97 42.60
N ALA A 274 14.87 27.66 42.64
CA ALA A 274 15.43 26.96 43.79
C ALA A 274 16.96 27.18 43.98
N GLY A 275 17.62 27.75 42.97
CA GLY A 275 19.07 27.97 42.95
C GLY A 275 19.80 26.72 42.44
N GLN A 276 20.20 26.75 41.16
CA GLN A 276 20.82 25.62 40.43
C GLN A 276 22.08 25.01 41.09
N SER A 277 22.67 25.69 42.08
CA SER A 277 23.91 25.30 42.75
C SER A 277 23.71 24.66 44.13
N ASP A 278 22.48 24.56 44.64
CA ASP A 278 22.16 23.98 45.95
C ASP A 278 21.33 22.68 45.79
N PRO A 279 21.99 21.50 45.76
CA PRO A 279 21.34 20.22 45.49
C PRO A 279 20.20 19.90 46.46
N ALA A 280 20.29 20.34 47.72
CA ALA A 280 19.26 20.08 48.71
C ALA A 280 17.95 20.83 48.38
N LYS A 281 18.06 22.06 47.89
CA LYS A 281 16.89 22.86 47.45
C LYS A 281 16.32 22.36 46.13
N VAL A 282 17.18 21.91 45.21
CA VAL A 282 16.74 21.30 43.95
C VAL A 282 15.99 20.00 44.24
N ALA A 283 16.51 19.12 45.10
CA ALA A 283 15.82 17.90 45.49
C ALA A 283 14.48 18.19 46.18
N ALA A 284 14.45 19.16 47.12
CA ALA A 284 13.20 19.56 47.78
C ALA A 284 12.13 20.09 46.80
N ALA A 285 12.53 20.80 45.74
CA ALA A 285 11.63 21.27 44.70
C ALA A 285 11.13 20.13 43.78
N LEU A 286 11.94 19.09 43.55
CA LEU A 286 11.60 17.96 42.68
C LEU A 286 10.70 16.92 43.35
N ARG A 287 10.86 16.70 44.66
CA ARG A 287 10.10 15.69 45.45
C ARG A 287 8.59 15.71 45.23
N PRO A 288 7.85 16.83 45.38
CA PRO A 288 6.40 16.80 45.22
C PRO A 288 5.98 16.44 43.78
N VAL A 289 6.75 16.86 42.78
CA VAL A 289 6.48 16.54 41.37
C VAL A 289 6.75 15.06 41.10
N LEU A 290 7.85 14.51 41.63
CA LEU A 290 8.18 13.08 41.46
C LEU A 290 7.22 12.17 42.24
N ALA A 291 6.76 12.58 43.43
CA ALA A 291 5.74 11.85 44.18
C ALA A 291 4.42 11.76 43.41
N GLU A 292 4.03 12.82 42.72
CA GLU A 292 2.81 12.85 41.91
C GLU A 292 2.97 12.06 40.59
N VAL A 293 4.09 12.25 39.89
CA VAL A 293 4.31 11.72 38.53
C VAL A 293 4.85 10.28 38.53
N VAL A 294 5.79 10.00 39.42
CA VAL A 294 6.56 8.75 39.47
C VAL A 294 6.11 7.85 40.63
N GLY A 295 5.62 8.44 41.72
CA GLY A 295 5.17 7.73 42.91
C GLY A 295 4.15 6.61 42.67
N PRO A 296 3.08 6.81 41.89
CA PRO A 296 2.12 5.74 41.59
C PRO A 296 2.76 4.53 40.89
N VAL A 297 3.70 4.77 39.98
CA VAL A 297 4.40 3.71 39.23
C VAL A 297 5.36 2.94 40.14
N VAL A 298 6.09 3.65 41.00
CA VAL A 298 7.02 3.04 41.98
C VAL A 298 6.24 2.22 43.00
N ARG A 299 5.09 2.70 43.49
CA ARG A 299 4.22 1.96 44.43
C ARG A 299 3.73 0.63 43.86
N GLU A 300 3.21 0.64 42.64
CA GLU A 300 2.79 -0.60 41.98
C GLU A 300 3.96 -1.57 41.74
N SER A 301 5.14 -1.04 41.42
CA SER A 301 6.34 -1.85 41.22
C SER A 301 6.84 -2.49 42.53
N VAL A 302 6.84 -1.74 43.64
CA VAL A 302 7.22 -2.25 44.97
C VAL A 302 6.22 -3.30 45.44
N LYS A 303 4.92 -3.05 45.26
CA LYS A 303 3.86 -4.00 45.58
C LYS A 303 3.97 -5.31 44.80
N ALA A 304 4.27 -5.22 43.51
CA ALA A 304 4.50 -6.39 42.66
C ALA A 304 5.74 -7.18 43.09
N ALA A 305 6.79 -6.49 43.56
CA ALA A 305 8.05 -7.13 43.96
C ALA A 305 8.00 -7.78 45.35
N LEU A 306 7.29 -7.17 46.30
CA LEU A 306 7.23 -7.63 47.70
C LEU A 306 5.98 -8.48 47.98
N GLY A 307 5.01 -8.49 47.08
CA GLY A 307 3.74 -9.20 47.27
C GLY A 307 2.77 -8.53 48.24
N GLU A 308 3.14 -7.38 48.80
CA GLU A 308 2.33 -6.56 49.70
C GLU A 308 2.54 -5.06 49.42
N ASP A 309 1.55 -4.24 49.76
CA ASP A 309 1.66 -2.79 49.61
C ASP A 309 2.59 -2.21 50.68
N ASN A 310 3.72 -1.66 50.25
CA ASN A 310 4.71 -1.03 51.12
C ASN A 310 4.97 0.42 50.67
N ALA A 311 3.98 1.27 50.95
CA ALA A 311 3.96 2.69 50.62
C ALA A 311 5.18 3.45 51.15
N ALA A 312 5.64 3.15 52.37
CA ALA A 312 6.78 3.82 52.97
C ALA A 312 8.08 3.56 52.19
N GLN A 313 8.27 2.34 51.69
CA GLN A 313 9.42 1.99 50.88
C GLN A 313 9.35 2.58 49.47
N ALA A 314 8.15 2.67 48.89
CA ALA A 314 7.95 3.33 47.62
C ALA A 314 8.22 4.85 47.69
N ASP A 315 7.76 5.52 48.75
CA ASP A 315 8.03 6.94 48.96
C ASP A 315 9.52 7.21 49.20
N ALA A 316 10.20 6.34 49.97
CA ALA A 316 11.65 6.43 50.15
C ALA A 316 12.44 6.29 48.83
N ILE A 317 11.98 5.45 47.89
CA ILE A 317 12.60 5.32 46.57
C ILE A 317 12.40 6.59 45.74
N VAL A 318 11.22 7.20 45.79
CA VAL A 318 10.94 8.47 45.12
C VAL A 318 11.85 9.59 45.65
N ASP A 319 12.04 9.66 46.96
CA ASP A 319 12.94 10.62 47.59
C ASP A 319 14.40 10.41 47.17
N GLN A 320 14.86 9.15 47.11
CA GLN A 320 16.21 8.82 46.63
C GLN A 320 16.42 9.20 45.16
N ILE A 321 15.39 9.08 44.32
CA ILE A 321 15.45 9.52 42.92
C ILE A 321 15.59 11.04 42.86
N ALA A 322 14.83 11.79 43.67
CA ALA A 322 14.92 13.24 43.74
C ALA A 322 16.33 13.71 44.15
N ASP A 323 16.92 13.07 45.16
CA ASP A 323 18.27 13.40 45.64
C ASP A 323 19.35 13.08 44.61
N ARG A 324 19.24 11.96 43.88
CA ARG A 324 20.19 11.59 42.82
C ARG A 324 20.11 12.54 41.62
N LEU A 325 18.91 12.97 41.24
CA LEU A 325 18.69 13.89 40.12
C LEU A 325 19.21 15.30 40.42
N ALA A 326 19.25 15.71 41.69
CA ALA A 326 19.78 16.99 42.12
C ALA A 326 21.33 17.08 42.09
N GLY A 327 22.03 15.97 41.81
CA GLY A 327 23.49 15.90 41.66
C GLY A 327 24.23 15.33 42.89
N PRO A 328 25.52 15.01 42.78
CA PRO A 328 26.24 14.21 43.78
C PRO A 328 26.57 15.00 45.05
N GLY A 329 25.67 14.97 46.04
CA GLY A 329 26.00 15.25 47.44
C GLY A 329 26.60 14.01 48.11
N ARG A 330 27.89 14.03 48.46
CA ARG A 330 28.53 12.99 49.29
C ARG A 330 27.98 13.01 50.73
N ALA A 331 27.45 11.88 51.19
CA ALA A 331 27.70 11.21 52.50
C ALA A 331 26.69 10.06 52.66
N SER A 332 27.06 8.80 52.37
CA SER A 332 27.59 7.77 53.30
C SER A 332 26.55 7.11 54.23
N ALA A 333 26.52 5.76 54.15
CA ALA A 333 26.06 4.78 55.13
C ALA A 333 24.55 4.70 55.45
N LEU A 334 23.87 3.73 54.83
CA LEU A 334 23.61 2.38 55.36
C LEU A 334 23.18 1.45 54.22
#